data_AF-A0A1C5NF39-F1
#
_entry.id   AF-A0A1C5NF39-F1
#
_cell.length_a   1.000
_cell.length_b   1.000
_cell.length_c   1.000
_cell.angle_alpha   90.00
_cell.angle_beta   90.00
_cell.angle_gamma   90.00
#
_symmetry.space_group_name_H-M   'P 1'
#
loop_
_entity.id
_entity.type
_entity.pdbx_description
1 polymer ?
#
loop_
_entity_poly.entity_id
_entity_poly.type
_entity_poly.pdbx_seq_one_letter_code
_entity_poly.pdbx_strand_id
1 'polypeptide(L)'
;MKITGVKKAVGTYKRANSGGYYRSSYGALMVDMSKGYVWCDEFSDRFSYIAYDDENIARINLEGEPATMQNVKAIAERMCAEHIA
;
A
#
# COMPACT_ATOMS: atom_id res chain seq x y z
N MET A 1 13.13 -3.58 11.31
CA MET A 1 11.86 -4.35 11.32
C MET A 1 11.78 -5.25 10.09
N LYS A 2 11.14 -6.43 10.14
CA LYS A 2 10.97 -7.30 8.96
C LYS A 2 9.68 -6.93 8.22
N ILE A 3 9.79 -6.64 6.92
CA ILE A 3 8.61 -6.37 6.09
C ILE A 3 7.96 -7.65 5.56
N THR A 4 6.64 -7.74 5.69
CA THR A 4 5.82 -8.90 5.29
C THR A 4 4.60 -8.48 4.46
N GLY A 5 3.88 -9.45 3.88
CA GLY A 5 2.64 -9.18 3.10
C GLY A 5 2.83 -8.65 1.66
N VAL A 6 4.02 -8.12 1.33
CA VAL A 6 4.34 -7.44 0.05
C VAL A 6 3.87 -8.18 -1.21
N LYS A 7 4.15 -9.48 -1.34
CA LYS A 7 3.79 -10.24 -2.56
C LYS A 7 2.29 -10.21 -2.82
N LYS A 8 1.48 -10.43 -1.78
CA LYS A 8 0.02 -10.41 -1.89
C LYS A 8 -0.49 -8.99 -2.16
N ALA A 9 0.03 -8.01 -1.42
CA ALA A 9 -0.34 -6.60 -1.58
C ALA A 9 -0.11 -6.09 -3.01
N VAL A 10 1.07 -6.34 -3.58
CA VAL A 10 1.41 -5.95 -4.96
C VAL A 10 0.53 -6.65 -5.98
N GLY A 11 0.27 -7.95 -5.81
CA GLY A 11 -0.62 -8.70 -6.70
C GLY A 11 -2.05 -8.14 -6.70
N THR A 12 -2.58 -7.86 -5.51
CA THR A 12 -3.88 -7.21 -5.35
C THR A 12 -3.90 -5.81 -5.96
N TYR A 13 -2.90 -4.97 -5.67
CA TYR A 13 -2.81 -3.62 -6.23
C TYR A 13 -2.80 -3.64 -7.76
N LYS A 14 -1.99 -4.51 -8.39
CA LYS A 14 -1.95 -4.61 -9.86
C LYS A 14 -3.28 -5.06 -10.45
N ARG A 15 -3.93 -6.05 -9.82
CA ARG A 15 -5.26 -6.54 -10.25
C ARG A 15 -6.32 -5.44 -10.12
N ALA A 16 -6.43 -4.81 -8.96
CA ALA A 16 -7.42 -3.78 -8.69
C ALA A 16 -7.23 -2.55 -9.59
N ASN A 17 -6.00 -2.30 -10.05
CA ASN A 17 -5.64 -1.15 -10.86
C ASN A 17 -5.42 -1.48 -12.36
N SER A 18 -5.82 -2.65 -12.88
CA SER A 18 -5.58 -3.03 -14.28
C SER A 18 -6.56 -2.41 -15.28
N GLY A 19 -7.75 -1.95 -14.84
CA GLY A 19 -8.86 -1.54 -15.71
C GLY A 19 -8.73 -0.19 -16.47
N GLY A 20 -7.54 0.43 -16.51
CA GLY A 20 -7.30 1.66 -17.28
C GLY A 20 -8.05 2.91 -16.79
N TYR A 21 -8.15 3.93 -17.65
CA TYR A 21 -8.59 5.28 -17.30
C TYR A 21 -10.05 5.40 -16.85
N TYR A 22 -10.93 4.46 -17.23
CA TYR A 22 -12.36 4.51 -16.91
C TYR A 22 -12.79 3.55 -15.79
N ARG A 23 -11.86 2.84 -15.13
CA ARG A 23 -12.23 1.92 -14.04
C ARG A 23 -12.84 2.68 -12.86
N SER A 24 -13.90 2.17 -12.27
CA SER A 24 -14.44 2.73 -11.02
C SER A 24 -13.60 2.30 -9.82
N SER A 25 -13.07 1.07 -9.83
CA SER A 25 -12.34 0.49 -8.71
C SER A 25 -10.89 0.98 -8.61
N TYR A 26 -10.31 0.89 -7.42
CA TYR A 26 -8.87 1.07 -7.25
C TYR A 26 -8.35 0.29 -6.05
N GLY A 27 -7.04 0.05 -6.06
CA GLY A 27 -6.31 -0.50 -4.92
C GLY A 27 -5.39 0.53 -4.30
N ALA A 28 -5.30 0.59 -2.98
CA ALA A 28 -4.33 1.42 -2.26
C ALA A 28 -3.38 0.55 -1.43
N LEU A 29 -2.08 0.69 -1.63
CA LEU A 29 -1.08 0.00 -0.81
C LEU A 29 -0.98 0.68 0.55
N MET A 30 -1.02 -0.12 1.60
CA MET A 30 -1.02 0.31 2.99
C MET A 30 0.08 -0.40 3.76
N VAL A 31 0.56 0.23 4.83
CA VAL A 31 1.52 -0.35 5.77
C VAL A 31 1.12 -0.05 7.21
N ASP A 32 1.26 -1.06 8.07
CA ASP A 32 1.25 -0.90 9.53
C ASP A 32 2.72 -0.84 9.95
N MET A 33 3.17 0.36 10.29
CA MET A 33 4.56 0.70 10.61
C MET A 33 5.00 0.12 11.95
N SER A 34 4.06 -0.25 12.84
CA SER A 34 4.37 -0.92 14.10
C SER A 34 4.68 -2.41 13.91
N LYS A 35 4.12 -3.03 12.85
CA LYS A 35 4.26 -4.46 12.55
C LYS A 35 5.09 -4.78 11.30
N GLY A 36 5.35 -3.79 10.45
CA GLY A 36 6.00 -3.99 9.15
C GLY A 36 5.13 -4.81 8.19
N TYR A 37 3.81 -4.72 8.32
CA TYR A 37 2.87 -5.49 7.51
C TYR A 37 2.30 -4.63 6.40
N VAL A 38 2.45 -5.09 5.15
CA VAL A 38 1.94 -4.42 3.96
C VAL A 38 0.73 -5.16 3.39
N TRP A 39 -0.35 -4.42 3.11
CA TRP A 39 -1.53 -4.92 2.42
C TRP A 39 -1.99 -3.96 1.32
N CYS A 40 -3.09 -4.32 0.65
CA CYS A 40 -3.75 -3.45 -0.31
C CYS A 40 -5.23 -3.43 0.01
N ASP A 41 -5.79 -2.24 0.26
CA ASP A 41 -7.23 -2.04 0.29
C ASP A 41 -7.77 -2.04 -1.14
N GLU A 42 -8.97 -2.58 -1.33
CA GLU A 42 -9.68 -2.62 -2.61
C GLU A 42 -11.00 -1.87 -2.48
N PHE A 43 -11.23 -0.95 -3.39
CA PHE A 43 -12.42 -0.11 -3.42
C PHE A 43 -13.14 -0.29 -4.75
N SER A 44 -14.47 -0.34 -4.74
CA SER A 44 -15.31 -0.48 -5.94
C SER A 44 -15.52 0.83 -6.69
N ASP A 45 -15.31 1.97 -6.03
CA ASP A 45 -15.40 3.32 -6.59
C ASP A 45 -14.20 4.19 -6.15
N ARG A 46 -13.97 5.32 -6.83
CA ARG A 46 -12.79 6.19 -6.62
C ARG A 46 -12.89 7.16 -5.44
N PHE A 47 -14.07 7.28 -4.86
CA PHE A 47 -14.37 8.19 -3.76
C PHE A 47 -14.44 7.46 -2.42
N SER A 48 -14.62 6.12 -2.44
CA SER A 48 -14.53 5.26 -1.26
C SER A 48 -13.14 5.32 -0.63
N TYR A 49 -13.09 5.38 0.70
CA TYR A 49 -11.87 5.28 1.49
C TYR A 49 -12.17 4.59 2.83
N ILE A 50 -11.13 4.03 3.46
CA ILE A 50 -11.18 3.59 4.85
C ILE A 50 -10.43 4.64 5.68
N ALA A 51 -11.10 5.16 6.71
CA ALA A 51 -10.45 5.95 7.74
C ALA A 51 -9.81 4.99 8.75
N TYR A 52 -8.49 5.02 8.84
CA TYR A 52 -7.75 4.34 9.89
C TYR A 52 -7.48 5.34 11.03
N ASP A 53 -8.02 5.06 12.22
CA ASP A 53 -7.77 5.82 13.45
C ASP A 53 -6.61 5.18 14.23
N ASP A 54 -5.52 4.90 13.51
CA ASP A 54 -4.29 4.31 14.04
C ASP A 54 -3.10 5.03 13.38
N GLU A 55 -2.33 5.76 14.17
CA GLU A 55 -1.17 6.54 13.72
C GLU A 55 -0.06 5.67 13.10
N ASN A 56 -0.06 4.37 13.38
CA ASN A 56 0.88 3.42 12.82
C ASN A 56 0.50 3.00 11.39
N ILE A 57 -0.73 3.28 10.94
CA ILE A 57 -1.21 2.87 9.62
C ILE A 57 -1.10 4.02 8.64
N ALA A 58 -0.39 3.78 7.54
CA ALA A 58 -0.19 4.78 6.50
C ALA A 58 -0.31 4.19 5.10
N ARG A 59 -0.65 5.06 4.15
CA ARG A 59 -0.65 4.70 2.72
C ARG A 59 0.77 4.76 2.17
N ILE A 60 1.18 3.73 1.43
CA ILE A 60 2.42 3.74 0.64
C ILE A 60 2.18 4.58 -0.62
N ASN A 61 2.89 5.70 -0.73
CA ASN A 61 2.97 6.48 -1.96
C ASN A 61 4.15 5.98 -2.80
N LEU A 62 3.89 5.61 -4.06
CA LEU A 62 4.92 5.11 -4.97
C LEU A 62 5.74 6.24 -5.62
N GLU A 63 5.36 7.52 -5.48
CA GLU A 63 6.14 8.66 -5.99
C GLU A 63 6.48 8.60 -7.50
N GLY A 64 5.63 7.91 -8.29
CA GLY A 64 5.86 7.69 -9.72
C GLY A 64 6.59 6.39 -10.07
N GLU A 65 7.08 5.66 -9.07
CA GLU A 65 7.70 4.35 -9.25
C GLU A 65 6.68 3.26 -9.60
N PRO A 66 7.08 2.24 -10.37
CA PRO A 66 6.22 1.09 -10.62
C PRO A 66 5.98 0.32 -9.32
N ALA A 67 4.76 -0.23 -9.17
CA ALA A 67 4.36 -1.08 -8.06
C ALA A 67 5.03 -2.47 -8.12
N THR A 68 6.35 -2.54 -7.97
CA THR A 68 7.10 -3.80 -7.87
C THR A 68 7.22 -4.24 -6.41
N MET A 69 7.47 -5.53 -6.17
CA MET A 69 7.72 -6.02 -4.81
C MET A 69 8.93 -5.34 -4.17
N GLN A 70 9.96 -5.02 -4.97
CA GLN A 70 11.16 -4.34 -4.49
C GLN A 70 10.85 -2.92 -4.04
N ASN A 71 10.17 -2.13 -4.89
CA ASN A 71 9.88 -0.73 -4.58
C ASN A 71 8.92 -0.60 -3.38
N VAL A 72 7.86 -1.41 -3.36
CA VAL A 72 6.91 -1.42 -2.23
C VAL A 72 7.60 -1.82 -0.93
N LYS A 73 8.47 -2.82 -0.97
CA LYS A 73 9.25 -3.23 0.21
C LYS A 73 10.18 -2.12 0.68
N ALA A 74 10.93 -1.50 -0.22
CA ALA A 74 11.89 -0.44 0.12
C ALA A 74 11.20 0.79 0.74
N ILE A 75 10.06 1.21 0.19
CA ILE A 75 9.30 2.33 0.75
C ILE A 75 8.73 1.97 2.12
N ALA A 76 8.18 0.77 2.30
CA ALA A 76 7.71 0.31 3.60
C ALA A 76 8.84 0.24 4.64
N GLU A 77 10.04 -0.21 4.25
CA GLU A 77 11.23 -0.20 5.12
C GLU A 77 11.60 1.22 5.56
N ARG A 78 11.59 2.19 4.64
CA ARG A 78 11.83 3.62 4.96
C ARG A 78 10.79 4.16 5.94
N MET A 79 9.51 3.98 5.65
CA MET A 79 8.42 4.46 6.51
C MET A 79 8.48 3.86 7.92
N CYS A 80 8.73 2.55 8.04
CA CYS A 80 8.87 1.91 9.35
C CYS A 80 10.12 2.40 10.11
N ALA A 81 11.20 2.75 9.42
CA ALA A 81 12.41 3.27 10.05
C ALA A 81 12.22 4.70 10.57
N GLU A 82 11.57 5.56 9.77
CA GLU A 82 11.25 6.95 10.14
C GLU A 82 10.25 7.03 11.29
N HIS A 83 9.30 6.09 11.36
CA HIS A 83 8.29 6.05 12.43
C HIS A 83 8.87 5.69 13.82
N ILE A 84 10.01 5.00 13.87
CA ILE A 84 10.67 4.59 15.12
C ILE A 84 11.71 5.64 15.59
N ALA A 85 12.13 6.54 14.69
CA ALA A 85 13.17 7.53 14.93
C ALA A 85 12.64 8.77 15.67
#